data_AF-A0A2U3K833-F1
#
_entry.id   AF-A0A2U3K833-F1
#
_cell.length_a   1.000
_cell.length_b   1.000
_cell.length_c   1.000
_cell.angle_alpha   90.00
_cell.angle_beta   90.00
_cell.angle_gamma   90.00
#
_symmetry.space_group_name_H-M   'P 1'
#
loop_
_entity.id
_entity.type
_entity.pdbx_description
1 polymer ?
#
loop_
_entity_poly.entity_id
_entity_poly.type
_entity_poly.pdbx_seq_one_letter_code
_entity_poly.pdbx_strand_id
1 'polypeptide(L)'
;MRTWNSVLTAVLLGMFFIGSMSAAAQQAADSQPLPQPPAPDAAQRAQPAQPAAPAAQPAPSAQPAPAPAPQPAAEPVPATPAPTTMDQVVNLFIEREHGLIKMLSNRTPVVETYLQNLASDAQLGPVPSEDHYFLGRMDMGETVDRKDYLKDEESKSMQTRLLGGFEKLYKVQYQPLGFSWMVYADRTDFDREHYDFRYVRREFLGEVRCLVFDVTPKKNSGRGRFLGRIWVEDQNFNIVRLNGTYYPAPRNSYFFHMDSWRLNLIPGYWVPAYIYSEEGDFSAGVKNKMAFKAQTRIWGYDLKKGSKDDELTQIRVDSVKDDSPTAQDASPLQAERVWQQQAEDNVVERLTEAGLLAPEGDVDHILQTVVNNLEVTNNIDLPRPVRTRVLLTAPLETFSVGNTIVISRGLIDVLPDEASLAAVLSHELAHIVLGHNLGSKYAFNDRMLFSDDATYQNLGFKHIPEEEQAADKKALELLKNSPYAQKLDNVGLFLKALQARATQLNALLTTHLGNPLTEGGQITRLSALSTQGPALDNNKLDQIAALPLGGRVKINPWDDKAEMVKTAPVAITSARDKMPFEVTPFFPRLTRYGTTAPAAAPTTTATNSNAGN
;
A
#
# COMPACT_ATOMS: atom_id res chain seq x y z
N MET A 1 36.12 -19.45 -58.19
CA MET A 1 36.26 -18.19 -58.96
C MET A 1 36.05 -17.02 -58.00
N ARG A 2 37.06 -16.13 -57.90
CA ARG A 2 37.09 -14.75 -57.31
C ARG A 2 36.70 -14.61 -55.82
N THR A 3 37.55 -14.34 -54.82
CA THR A 3 38.62 -13.33 -54.54
C THR A 3 38.22 -11.85 -54.60
N TRP A 4 38.27 -11.18 -53.43
CA TRP A 4 38.70 -9.80 -53.10
C TRP A 4 38.50 -9.61 -51.57
N ASN A 5 39.46 -9.35 -50.65
CA ASN A 5 40.52 -8.32 -50.51
C ASN A 5 39.93 -6.90 -50.69
N SER A 6 40.02 -5.88 -49.81
CA SER A 6 41.07 -5.46 -48.87
C SER A 6 40.68 -4.18 -48.08
N VAL A 7 41.14 -4.06 -46.82
CA VAL A 7 41.95 -2.95 -46.23
C VAL A 7 41.30 -1.65 -45.66
N LEU A 8 41.54 -1.49 -44.34
CA LEU A 8 41.91 -0.31 -43.53
C LEU A 8 42.02 1.09 -44.18
N THR A 9 41.47 2.12 -43.53
CA THR A 9 42.22 3.36 -43.19
C THR A 9 41.55 4.15 -42.05
N ALA A 10 42.37 4.58 -41.09
CA ALA A 10 42.05 5.54 -40.02
C ALA A 10 42.41 6.96 -40.47
N VAL A 11 41.66 7.98 -40.05
CA VAL A 11 42.13 9.38 -39.96
C VAL A 11 41.49 10.08 -38.75
N LEU A 12 42.38 10.56 -37.88
CA LEU A 12 42.20 11.52 -36.80
C LEU A 12 41.80 12.91 -37.34
N LEU A 13 41.06 13.70 -36.55
CA LEU A 13 41.57 14.88 -35.83
C LEU A 13 40.49 15.98 -35.69
N GLY A 14 40.29 16.41 -34.44
CA GLY A 14 40.05 17.80 -34.07
C GLY A 14 38.61 18.19 -33.76
N MET A 15 38.30 19.09 -32.83
CA MET A 15 39.04 19.80 -31.78
C MET A 15 37.98 20.76 -31.15
N PHE A 16 38.12 21.11 -29.86
CA PHE A 16 37.33 22.12 -29.10
C PHE A 16 35.87 21.73 -28.77
N PHE A 17 35.38 21.77 -27.53
CA PHE A 17 35.55 22.77 -26.46
C PHE A 17 35.59 22.10 -25.06
N ILE A 18 36.58 22.50 -24.27
CA ILE A 18 36.67 22.27 -22.83
C ILE A 18 36.03 23.49 -22.15
N GLY A 19 34.94 23.27 -21.40
CA GLY A 19 34.30 24.28 -20.56
C GLY A 19 34.63 24.03 -19.09
N SER A 20 35.75 24.56 -18.63
CA SER A 20 36.18 24.56 -17.23
C SER A 20 35.36 25.60 -16.45
N MET A 21 34.51 25.17 -15.50
CA MET A 21 33.94 26.09 -14.51
C MET A 21 34.97 26.31 -13.40
N SER A 22 35.46 27.54 -13.31
CA SER A 22 36.40 27.99 -12.28
C SER A 22 35.64 28.36 -11.00
N ALA A 23 35.97 27.68 -9.90
CA ALA A 23 35.67 28.11 -8.55
C ALA A 23 36.68 29.20 -8.14
N ALA A 24 36.19 30.35 -7.70
CA ALA A 24 37.01 31.40 -7.12
C ALA A 24 36.98 31.25 -5.59
N ALA A 25 38.06 30.72 -5.03
CA ALA A 25 38.33 30.75 -3.60
C ALA A 25 39.28 31.92 -3.31
N GLN A 26 38.92 32.76 -2.35
CA GLN A 26 39.72 33.86 -1.85
C GLN A 26 40.60 33.36 -0.69
N GLN A 27 41.90 33.55 -0.81
CA GLN A 27 42.92 33.22 0.18
C GLN A 27 43.11 34.39 1.16
N ALA A 28 43.27 34.10 2.46
CA ALA A 28 43.93 34.99 3.41
C ALA A 28 44.72 34.19 4.47
N ALA A 29 46.04 34.36 4.38
CA ALA A 29 47.15 34.36 5.35
C ALA A 29 47.10 33.67 6.74
N ASP A 30 48.23 33.01 6.98
CA ASP A 30 48.90 32.53 8.20
C ASP A 30 48.61 33.22 9.53
N SER A 31 48.52 32.40 10.60
CA SER A 31 49.01 32.71 11.95
C SER A 31 49.25 31.42 12.75
N GLN A 32 50.43 31.34 13.37
CA GLN A 32 50.98 30.24 14.20
C GLN A 32 50.34 30.13 15.61
N PRO A 33 50.68 29.08 16.42
CA PRO A 33 49.77 28.47 17.42
C PRO A 33 50.03 28.87 18.89
N LEU A 34 49.08 28.45 19.76
CA LEU A 34 49.12 28.15 21.23
C LEU A 34 48.06 28.94 22.05
N PRO A 35 47.65 28.51 23.27
CA PRO A 35 47.63 27.19 23.92
C PRO A 35 46.25 26.81 24.53
N GLN A 36 46.07 25.54 24.91
CA GLN A 36 44.96 25.06 25.75
C GLN A 36 44.94 25.72 27.15
N PRO A 37 43.75 25.94 27.72
CA PRO A 37 43.55 25.93 29.18
C PRO A 37 42.57 24.81 29.63
N PRO A 38 42.58 24.48 30.94
CA PRO A 38 42.38 23.12 31.43
C PRO A 38 40.93 22.78 31.79
N ALA A 39 40.69 21.48 31.96
CA ALA A 39 39.50 20.94 32.63
C ALA A 39 39.38 21.46 34.07
N PRO A 40 38.16 21.62 34.60
CA PRO A 40 37.93 21.59 36.03
C PRO A 40 37.39 20.23 36.46
N ASP A 41 38.08 19.68 37.44
CA ASP A 41 37.68 18.55 38.27
C ASP A 41 36.39 18.81 39.06
N ALA A 42 35.83 17.67 39.48
CA ALA A 42 34.72 17.46 40.40
C ALA A 42 34.58 18.48 41.56
N ALA A 43 33.34 18.94 41.75
CA ALA A 43 32.85 19.39 43.05
C ALA A 43 31.41 18.89 43.27
N GLN A 44 31.24 18.17 44.39
CA GLN A 44 29.98 17.67 44.95
C GLN A 44 28.83 18.68 44.89
N ARG A 45 27.65 18.20 44.47
CA ARG A 45 26.38 18.84 44.83
C ARG A 45 25.47 17.85 45.55
N ALA A 46 25.17 18.24 46.78
CA ALA A 46 24.27 17.59 47.72
C ALA A 46 22.82 17.59 47.22
N GLN A 47 22.08 16.60 47.72
CA GLN A 47 20.63 16.42 47.59
C GLN A 47 19.86 17.66 48.05
N PRO A 48 18.81 18.09 47.34
CA PRO A 48 17.82 19.02 47.90
C PRO A 48 16.76 18.27 48.71
N ALA A 49 16.59 18.74 49.94
CA ALA A 49 15.58 18.32 50.90
C ALA A 49 14.14 18.69 50.47
N GLN A 50 13.20 17.86 50.93
CA GLN A 50 11.75 18.06 50.84
C GLN A 50 11.29 19.32 51.59
N PRO A 51 10.36 20.13 51.02
CA PRO A 51 9.64 21.12 51.80
C PRO A 51 8.39 20.53 52.45
N ALA A 52 8.23 20.83 53.74
CA ALA A 52 7.13 20.46 54.61
C ALA A 52 5.80 21.16 54.25
N ALA A 53 4.71 20.51 54.66
CA ALA A 53 3.32 20.92 54.47
C ALA A 53 2.95 22.21 55.25
N PRO A 54 2.07 23.07 54.70
CA PRO A 54 1.34 24.05 55.48
C PRO A 54 -0.05 23.54 55.91
N ALA A 55 -0.41 23.94 57.13
CA ALA A 55 -1.62 23.58 57.86
C ALA A 55 -2.93 24.12 57.24
N ALA A 56 -4.02 23.42 57.56
CA ALA A 56 -5.38 23.71 57.16
C ALA A 56 -5.98 24.97 57.82
N GLN A 57 -6.73 25.75 57.05
CA GLN A 57 -7.73 26.72 57.52
C GLN A 57 -9.00 26.64 56.64
N PRO A 58 -10.18 27.01 57.19
CA PRO A 58 -11.45 26.36 56.88
C PRO A 58 -12.18 26.95 55.67
N ALA A 59 -12.99 26.10 55.06
CA ALA A 59 -13.79 26.36 53.86
C ALA A 59 -14.80 27.52 54.04
N PRO A 60 -14.92 28.43 53.05
CA PRO A 60 -16.10 29.25 52.91
C PRO A 60 -17.22 28.45 52.23
N SER A 61 -18.39 28.50 52.83
CA SER A 61 -19.66 27.96 52.33
C SER A 61 -19.96 28.44 50.90
N ALA A 62 -20.03 27.51 49.96
CA ALA A 62 -20.52 27.76 48.61
C ALA A 62 -22.04 28.02 48.65
N GLN A 63 -22.44 29.19 48.17
CA GLN A 63 -23.82 29.45 47.78
C GLN A 63 -24.20 28.55 46.59
N PRO A 64 -25.46 28.07 46.51
CA PRO A 64 -25.88 27.24 45.38
C PRO A 64 -25.88 28.08 44.09
N ALA A 65 -25.11 27.65 43.10
CA ALA A 65 -25.15 28.19 41.74
C ALA A 65 -26.57 27.96 41.14
N PRO A 66 -27.09 28.90 40.32
CA PRO A 66 -28.39 28.74 39.71
C PRO A 66 -28.37 27.54 38.76
N ALA A 67 -29.43 26.73 38.82
CA ALA A 67 -29.64 25.61 37.93
C ALA A 67 -29.53 26.07 36.46
N PRO A 68 -28.84 25.31 35.59
CA PRO A 68 -28.84 25.63 34.17
C PRO A 68 -30.27 25.58 33.65
N ALA A 69 -30.67 26.64 32.93
CA ALA A 69 -31.95 26.68 32.25
C ALA A 69 -32.10 25.44 31.36
N PRO A 70 -33.28 24.80 31.30
CA PRO A 70 -33.50 23.67 30.42
C PRO A 70 -33.22 24.12 28.98
N GLN A 71 -32.19 23.53 28.38
CA GLN A 71 -31.98 23.64 26.94
C GLN A 71 -33.28 23.21 26.25
N PRO A 72 -33.74 23.93 25.21
CA PRO A 72 -34.85 23.46 24.41
C PRO A 72 -34.49 22.06 23.92
N ALA A 73 -35.30 21.07 24.30
CA ALA A 73 -35.17 19.73 23.75
C ALA A 73 -35.17 19.87 22.23
N ALA A 74 -34.11 19.40 21.58
CA ALA A 74 -34.11 19.26 20.13
C ALA A 74 -35.37 18.48 19.76
N GLU A 75 -36.24 19.09 18.95
CA GLU A 75 -37.42 18.42 18.43
C GLU A 75 -36.97 17.09 17.83
N PRO A 76 -37.63 15.96 18.16
CA PRO A 76 -37.30 14.69 17.54
C PRO A 76 -37.53 14.85 16.04
N VAL A 77 -36.44 14.78 15.27
CA VAL A 77 -36.50 14.67 13.81
C VAL A 77 -37.48 13.53 13.52
N PRO A 78 -38.55 13.75 12.72
CA PRO A 78 -39.53 12.71 12.47
C PRO A 78 -38.80 11.50 11.88
N ALA A 79 -38.81 10.39 12.61
CA ALA A 79 -38.25 9.14 12.13
C ALA A 79 -39.02 8.75 10.86
N THR A 80 -38.32 8.68 9.73
CA THR A 80 -38.89 8.19 8.48
C THR A 80 -39.56 6.83 8.78
N PRO A 81 -40.84 6.65 8.46
CA PRO A 81 -41.52 5.39 8.78
C PRO A 81 -40.76 4.23 8.15
N ALA A 82 -40.46 3.20 8.95
CA ALA A 82 -39.76 2.02 8.47
C ALA A 82 -40.56 1.39 7.31
N PRO A 83 -39.91 0.93 6.23
CA PRO A 83 -40.62 0.36 5.09
C PRO A 83 -41.40 -0.88 5.53
N THR A 84 -42.68 -0.92 5.17
CA THR A 84 -43.60 -2.01 5.46
C THR A 84 -43.63 -3.06 4.34
N THR A 85 -43.07 -2.77 3.16
CA THR A 85 -43.01 -3.70 2.02
C THR A 85 -41.62 -3.78 1.41
N MET A 86 -41.30 -4.90 0.75
CA MET A 86 -40.06 -5.03 -0.02
C MET A 86 -40.02 -4.06 -1.21
N ASP A 87 -41.17 -3.67 -1.75
CA ASP A 87 -41.21 -2.67 -2.81
C ASP A 87 -40.72 -1.29 -2.34
N GLN A 88 -41.06 -0.89 -1.12
CA GLN A 88 -40.54 0.34 -0.53
C GLN A 88 -39.03 0.25 -0.32
N VAL A 89 -38.52 -0.90 0.15
CA VAL A 89 -37.08 -1.15 0.29
C VAL A 89 -36.35 -0.98 -1.05
N VAL A 90 -36.93 -1.49 -2.15
CA VAL A 90 -36.36 -1.34 -3.49
C VAL A 90 -36.26 0.13 -3.90
N ASN A 91 -37.30 0.93 -3.66
CA ASN A 91 -37.23 2.36 -3.96
C ASN A 91 -36.14 3.07 -3.14
N LEU A 92 -36.02 2.71 -1.86
CA LEU A 92 -35.02 3.29 -0.97
C LEU A 92 -33.61 2.96 -1.44
N PHE A 93 -33.26 1.71 -1.72
CA PHE A 93 -31.88 1.41 -2.13
C PHE A 93 -31.53 1.97 -3.52
N ILE A 94 -32.50 2.11 -4.42
CA ILE A 94 -32.29 2.79 -5.71
C ILE A 94 -31.94 4.26 -5.48
N GLU A 95 -32.70 4.96 -4.64
CA GLU A 95 -32.43 6.35 -4.28
C GLU A 95 -31.05 6.51 -3.64
N ARG A 96 -30.68 5.57 -2.75
CA ARG A 96 -29.39 5.58 -2.05
C ARG A 96 -28.23 5.31 -3.01
N GLU A 97 -28.41 4.45 -4.00
CA GLU A 97 -27.40 4.20 -5.05
C GLU A 97 -27.14 5.46 -5.88
N HIS A 98 -28.19 6.14 -6.34
CA HIS A 98 -28.06 7.43 -7.05
C HIS A 98 -27.40 8.50 -6.17
N GLY A 99 -27.76 8.55 -4.89
CA GLY A 99 -27.14 9.45 -3.92
C GLY A 99 -25.65 9.17 -3.73
N LEU A 100 -25.23 7.90 -3.73
CA LEU A 100 -23.82 7.51 -3.67
C LEU A 100 -23.06 7.96 -4.91
N ILE A 101 -23.59 7.69 -6.10
CA ILE A 101 -22.96 8.09 -7.39
C ILE A 101 -22.74 9.61 -7.41
N LYS A 102 -23.75 10.39 -7.02
CA LYS A 102 -23.65 11.85 -6.93
C LYS A 102 -22.62 12.31 -5.90
N MET A 103 -22.52 11.64 -4.75
CA MET A 103 -21.52 11.98 -3.73
C MET A 103 -20.09 11.72 -4.24
N LEU A 104 -19.90 10.62 -4.98
CA LEU A 104 -18.59 10.23 -5.51
C LEU A 104 -18.15 11.08 -6.71
N SER A 105 -19.05 11.74 -7.44
CA SER A 105 -18.75 12.40 -8.73
C SER A 105 -17.63 13.45 -8.69
N ASN A 106 -17.29 13.98 -7.52
CA ASN A 106 -16.24 15.00 -7.34
C ASN A 106 -14.91 14.40 -6.81
N ARG A 107 -14.80 13.07 -6.78
CA ARG A 107 -13.66 12.34 -6.22
C ARG A 107 -12.84 11.69 -7.33
N THR A 108 -11.53 11.61 -7.09
CA THR A 108 -10.57 10.98 -8.01
C THR A 108 -9.70 9.96 -7.27
N PRO A 109 -10.25 8.85 -6.76
CA PRO A 109 -9.48 7.86 -6.00
C PRO A 109 -8.39 7.18 -6.85
N VAL A 110 -7.42 6.60 -6.16
CA VAL A 110 -6.44 5.66 -6.73
C VAL A 110 -7.12 4.30 -6.89
N VAL A 111 -6.88 3.66 -8.03
CA VAL A 111 -7.35 2.31 -8.35
C VAL A 111 -6.15 1.47 -8.75
N GLU A 112 -5.93 0.41 -7.98
CA GLU A 112 -4.96 -0.64 -8.28
C GLU A 112 -5.70 -1.88 -8.74
N THR A 113 -5.23 -2.53 -9.80
CA THR A 113 -5.69 -3.86 -10.20
C THR A 113 -4.49 -4.76 -10.42
N TYR A 114 -4.41 -5.85 -9.66
CA TYR A 114 -3.44 -6.92 -9.85
C TYR A 114 -4.16 -8.18 -10.30
N LEU A 115 -3.70 -8.77 -11.41
CA LEU A 115 -4.33 -9.89 -12.09
C LEU A 115 -3.30 -11.01 -12.32
N GLN A 116 -3.73 -12.25 -12.11
CA GLN A 116 -2.95 -13.46 -12.37
C GLN A 116 -3.71 -14.35 -13.36
N ASN A 117 -3.14 -14.56 -14.53
CA ASN A 117 -3.54 -15.65 -15.42
C ASN A 117 -3.18 -16.98 -14.77
N LEU A 118 -4.02 -17.98 -14.95
CA LEU A 118 -3.91 -19.27 -14.26
C LEU A 118 -3.62 -20.41 -15.24
N ALA A 119 -2.72 -21.29 -14.85
CA ALA A 119 -2.51 -22.60 -15.46
C ALA A 119 -2.89 -23.70 -14.47
N SER A 120 -3.29 -24.86 -14.98
CA SER A 120 -3.58 -26.02 -14.14
C SER A 120 -2.28 -26.73 -13.74
N ASP A 121 -2.13 -27.00 -12.45
CA ASP A 121 -1.09 -27.83 -11.87
C ASP A 121 -1.74 -29.07 -11.21
N ALA A 122 -1.13 -30.24 -11.39
CA ALA A 122 -1.70 -31.51 -10.93
C ALA A 122 -1.77 -31.62 -9.39
N GLN A 123 -0.86 -30.94 -8.67
CA GLN A 123 -0.75 -31.00 -7.22
C GLN A 123 -1.39 -29.78 -6.56
N LEU A 124 -1.18 -28.60 -7.13
CA LEU A 124 -1.60 -27.32 -6.55
C LEU A 124 -2.95 -26.83 -7.10
N GLY A 125 -3.46 -27.44 -8.17
CA GLY A 125 -4.64 -26.94 -8.87
C GLY A 125 -4.30 -25.69 -9.70
N PRO A 126 -5.22 -24.73 -9.84
CA PRO A 126 -4.95 -23.51 -10.59
C PRO A 126 -3.87 -22.66 -9.92
N VAL A 127 -2.76 -22.42 -10.61
CA VAL A 127 -1.63 -21.61 -10.14
C VAL A 127 -1.29 -20.47 -11.12
N PRO A 128 -0.68 -19.37 -10.66
CA PRO A 128 -0.28 -18.27 -11.55
C PRO A 128 0.68 -18.72 -12.64
N SER A 129 0.41 -18.30 -13.88
CA SER A 129 1.26 -18.53 -15.05
C SER A 129 1.81 -17.25 -15.67
N GLU A 130 1.11 -16.14 -15.48
CA GLU A 130 1.49 -14.79 -15.93
C GLU A 130 0.71 -13.79 -15.07
N ASP A 131 1.25 -12.59 -14.86
CA ASP A 131 0.57 -11.54 -14.12
C ASP A 131 0.60 -10.17 -14.83
N HIS A 132 -0.34 -9.32 -14.40
CA HIS A 132 -0.49 -7.96 -14.89
C HIS A 132 -0.80 -7.03 -13.72
N TYR A 133 -0.24 -5.82 -13.79
CA TYR A 133 -0.41 -4.80 -12.77
C TYR A 133 -0.84 -3.49 -13.42
N PHE A 134 -1.84 -2.85 -12.84
CA PHE A 134 -2.37 -1.56 -13.29
C PHE A 134 -2.58 -0.65 -12.09
N LEU A 135 -2.11 0.59 -12.19
CA LEU A 135 -2.31 1.61 -11.18
C LEU A 135 -2.71 2.93 -11.85
N GLY A 136 -3.81 3.53 -11.42
CA GLY A 136 -4.30 4.77 -12.02
C GLY A 136 -5.18 5.57 -11.08
N ARG A 137 -5.49 6.80 -11.49
CA ARG A 137 -6.56 7.62 -10.89
C ARG A 137 -7.84 7.43 -11.67
N MET A 138 -8.93 7.13 -10.97
CA MET A 138 -10.27 7.01 -11.55
C MET A 138 -11.04 8.30 -11.31
N ASP A 139 -11.47 8.96 -12.37
CA ASP A 139 -12.46 10.03 -12.26
C ASP A 139 -13.86 9.43 -12.06
N MET A 140 -14.51 9.77 -10.95
CA MET A 140 -15.85 9.28 -10.61
C MET A 140 -16.97 10.14 -11.23
N GLY A 141 -16.63 11.24 -11.91
CA GLY A 141 -17.54 12.17 -12.57
C GLY A 141 -18.17 11.64 -13.87
N GLU A 142 -18.87 12.52 -14.60
CA GLU A 142 -19.66 12.13 -15.80
C GLU A 142 -18.80 11.69 -16.98
N THR A 143 -17.66 12.34 -17.21
CA THR A 143 -16.66 11.98 -18.22
C THR A 143 -15.53 11.20 -17.55
N VAL A 144 -15.38 9.92 -17.87
CA VAL A 144 -14.40 9.08 -17.20
C VAL A 144 -13.14 8.97 -18.03
N ASP A 145 -12.17 9.82 -17.68
CA ASP A 145 -10.78 9.66 -18.07
C ASP A 145 -10.01 9.02 -16.91
N ARG A 146 -9.35 7.88 -17.16
CA ARG A 146 -8.37 7.31 -16.21
C ARG A 146 -6.99 7.86 -16.54
N LYS A 147 -6.34 8.49 -15.56
CA LYS A 147 -4.92 8.85 -15.67
C LYS A 147 -4.08 7.70 -15.12
N ASP A 148 -3.21 7.13 -15.94
CA ASP A 148 -2.38 5.98 -15.59
C ASP A 148 -1.05 6.44 -14.98
N TYR A 149 -0.63 5.86 -13.85
CA TYR A 149 0.68 6.14 -13.24
C TYR A 149 1.83 5.49 -14.02
N LEU A 150 1.54 4.48 -14.84
CA LEU A 150 2.52 3.63 -15.51
C LEU A 150 2.60 3.89 -17.03
N LYS A 151 2.39 5.12 -17.48
CA LYS A 151 2.50 5.46 -18.91
C LYS A 151 3.91 5.20 -19.46
N ASP A 152 4.03 4.21 -20.34
CA ASP A 152 5.14 4.06 -21.29
C ASP A 152 5.02 5.14 -22.39
N GLU A 153 5.56 6.35 -22.20
CA GLU A 153 5.63 7.34 -23.29
C GLU A 153 6.89 7.19 -24.17
N GLU A 154 7.93 6.44 -23.78
CA GLU A 154 9.15 6.32 -24.58
C GLU A 154 9.79 4.93 -24.50
N SER A 155 9.39 4.00 -25.38
CA SER A 155 10.27 2.89 -25.85
C SER A 155 9.61 1.91 -26.83
N LYS A 156 8.30 1.98 -27.10
CA LYS A 156 7.66 1.19 -28.16
C LYS A 156 7.74 1.92 -29.51
N SER A 157 8.98 2.19 -29.90
CA SER A 157 9.41 2.74 -31.18
C SER A 157 8.81 1.96 -32.37
N MET A 158 8.61 2.71 -33.46
CA MET A 158 8.22 2.33 -34.83
C MET A 158 8.65 0.92 -35.31
N GLN A 159 9.71 0.35 -34.75
CA GLN A 159 10.20 -1.02 -34.98
C GLN A 159 9.15 -2.12 -34.75
N THR A 160 8.31 -2.03 -33.69
CA THR A 160 7.29 -3.06 -33.39
C THR A 160 6.10 -3.02 -34.36
N ARG A 161 5.90 -1.88 -35.04
CA ARG A 161 4.83 -1.70 -36.04
C ARG A 161 5.14 -2.41 -37.37
N LEU A 162 6.42 -2.65 -37.67
CA LEU A 162 6.86 -3.27 -38.92
C LEU A 162 7.05 -4.80 -38.83
N LEU A 163 7.23 -5.35 -37.63
CA LEU A 163 7.46 -6.81 -37.42
C LEU A 163 6.27 -7.57 -36.79
N GLY A 164 5.21 -6.88 -36.37
CA GLY A 164 4.10 -7.46 -35.60
C GLY A 164 2.99 -8.17 -36.41
N GLY A 165 3.29 -8.75 -37.57
CA GLY A 165 2.31 -9.26 -38.53
C GLY A 165 1.79 -10.69 -38.33
N PHE A 166 2.45 -11.54 -37.53
CA PHE A 166 2.15 -12.99 -37.54
C PHE A 166 1.89 -13.68 -36.18
N GLU A 167 1.99 -12.99 -35.04
CA GLU A 167 1.76 -13.60 -33.70
C GLU A 167 0.50 -13.11 -32.94
N LYS A 168 -0.32 -12.26 -33.56
CA LYS A 168 -1.41 -11.52 -32.88
C LYS A 168 -2.78 -12.21 -32.84
N LEU A 169 -2.89 -13.54 -32.91
CA LEU A 169 -4.21 -14.16 -33.04
C LEU A 169 -4.96 -14.56 -31.77
N TYR A 170 -4.40 -14.53 -30.55
CA TYR A 170 -5.14 -15.00 -29.36
C TYR A 170 -4.84 -14.33 -28.00
N LYS A 171 -4.16 -13.17 -27.93
CA LYS A 171 -3.93 -12.51 -26.63
C LYS A 171 -5.15 -11.68 -26.21
N VAL A 172 -5.81 -12.08 -25.13
CA VAL A 172 -6.84 -11.26 -24.46
C VAL A 172 -6.17 -9.98 -23.97
N GLN A 173 -6.71 -8.83 -24.39
CA GLN A 173 -6.26 -7.53 -23.89
C GLN A 173 -7.16 -7.11 -22.74
N TYR A 174 -6.61 -7.10 -21.54
CA TYR A 174 -7.31 -6.56 -20.37
C TYR A 174 -7.48 -5.05 -20.53
N GLN A 175 -8.71 -4.56 -20.33
CA GLN A 175 -9.00 -3.14 -20.27
C GLN A 175 -9.09 -2.73 -18.80
N PRO A 176 -8.09 -2.03 -18.25
CA PRO A 176 -8.07 -1.68 -16.82
C PRO A 176 -9.27 -0.83 -16.39
N LEU A 177 -9.80 -0.02 -17.31
CA LEU A 177 -11.02 0.76 -17.08
C LEU A 177 -12.24 -0.15 -16.81
N GLY A 178 -12.29 -1.33 -17.46
CA GLY A 178 -13.34 -2.33 -17.29
C GLY A 178 -13.51 -2.79 -15.84
N PHE A 179 -12.40 -3.05 -15.14
CA PHE A 179 -12.42 -3.46 -13.74
C PHE A 179 -12.89 -2.34 -12.82
N SER A 180 -12.52 -1.10 -13.12
CA SER A 180 -12.90 0.06 -12.32
C SER A 180 -14.42 0.33 -12.34
N TRP A 181 -15.09 -0.04 -13.44
CA TRP A 181 -16.54 0.10 -13.57
C TRP A 181 -17.35 -0.83 -12.67
N MET A 182 -16.75 -1.95 -12.25
CA MET A 182 -17.38 -3.01 -11.45
C MET A 182 -17.76 -2.57 -10.01
N VAL A 183 -17.55 -1.30 -9.66
CA VAL A 183 -18.04 -0.70 -8.40
C VAL A 183 -19.54 -0.35 -8.44
N TYR A 184 -20.12 -0.22 -9.63
CA TYR A 184 -21.51 0.20 -9.82
C TYR A 184 -22.39 -0.95 -10.31
N ALA A 185 -23.64 -1.01 -9.84
CA ALA A 185 -24.65 -1.85 -10.49
C ALA A 185 -24.98 -1.27 -11.87
N ASP A 186 -25.38 -0.01 -11.92
CA ASP A 186 -25.59 0.74 -13.14
C ASP A 186 -25.46 2.22 -12.79
N ARG A 187 -24.76 3.00 -13.61
CA ARG A 187 -24.48 4.40 -13.29
C ARG A 187 -25.61 5.32 -13.68
N THR A 188 -26.36 4.97 -14.72
CA THR A 188 -27.35 5.86 -15.33
C THR A 188 -28.76 5.36 -15.07
N ASP A 189 -29.01 4.06 -15.22
CA ASP A 189 -30.37 3.54 -15.32
C ASP A 189 -30.64 2.45 -14.28
N PHE A 190 -30.09 2.59 -13.06
CA PHE A 190 -30.38 1.67 -11.95
C PHE A 190 -31.77 1.92 -11.37
N ASP A 191 -32.80 1.51 -12.10
CA ASP A 191 -34.19 1.79 -11.76
C ASP A 191 -35.14 0.60 -12.00
N ARG A 192 -36.42 0.79 -11.68
CA ARG A 192 -37.48 -0.21 -11.92
C ARG A 192 -37.94 -0.27 -13.37
N GLU A 193 -37.60 0.68 -14.23
CA GLU A 193 -37.94 0.62 -15.65
C GLU A 193 -37.04 -0.39 -16.37
N HIS A 194 -35.78 -0.48 -15.95
CA HIS A 194 -34.74 -1.31 -16.56
C HIS A 194 -34.48 -2.63 -15.83
N TYR A 195 -34.84 -2.74 -14.55
CA TYR A 195 -34.56 -3.92 -13.73
C TYR A 195 -35.78 -4.51 -13.03
N ASP A 196 -35.74 -5.83 -12.85
CA ASP A 196 -36.58 -6.59 -11.92
C ASP A 196 -35.77 -6.93 -10.66
N PHE A 197 -36.37 -6.70 -9.49
CA PHE A 197 -35.77 -6.94 -8.18
C PHE A 197 -36.53 -8.02 -7.43
N ARG A 198 -35.85 -9.10 -7.05
CA ARG A 198 -36.45 -10.21 -6.30
C ARG A 198 -35.78 -10.40 -4.96
N TYR A 199 -36.53 -10.20 -3.88
CA TYR A 199 -36.05 -10.52 -2.54
C TYR A 199 -35.74 -12.01 -2.40
N VAL A 200 -34.59 -12.33 -1.81
CA VAL A 200 -34.11 -13.70 -1.63
C VAL A 200 -34.15 -14.08 -0.15
N ARG A 201 -33.44 -13.34 0.70
CA ARG A 201 -33.26 -13.66 2.12
C ARG A 201 -32.66 -12.50 2.91
N ARG A 202 -32.51 -12.70 4.23
CA ARG A 202 -31.63 -11.90 5.08
C ARG A 202 -30.31 -12.62 5.31
N GLU A 203 -29.23 -11.86 5.46
CA GLU A 203 -27.88 -12.40 5.68
C GLU A 203 -27.07 -11.40 6.51
N PHE A 204 -26.12 -11.88 7.31
CA PHE A 204 -25.16 -11.01 7.99
C PHE A 204 -23.85 -10.98 7.21
N LEU A 205 -23.33 -9.78 6.98
CA LEU A 205 -21.97 -9.54 6.49
C LEU A 205 -21.19 -8.86 7.63
N GLY A 206 -20.43 -9.63 8.41
CA GLY A 206 -19.85 -9.13 9.65
C GLY A 206 -20.92 -8.75 10.68
N GLU A 207 -20.94 -7.49 11.11
CA GLU A 207 -21.93 -6.93 12.05
C GLU A 207 -23.16 -6.32 11.34
N VAL A 208 -23.15 -6.30 10.01
CA VAL A 208 -24.17 -5.64 9.21
C VAL A 208 -25.22 -6.65 8.79
N ARG A 209 -26.47 -6.37 9.17
CA ARG A 209 -27.64 -7.11 8.68
C ARG A 209 -28.01 -6.61 7.30
N CYS A 210 -28.15 -7.54 6.36
CA CYS A 210 -28.46 -7.24 4.98
C CYS A 210 -29.76 -7.92 4.52
N LEU A 211 -30.49 -7.24 3.66
CA LEU A 211 -31.52 -7.77 2.79
C LEU A 211 -30.89 -8.10 1.44
N VAL A 212 -31.13 -9.31 0.92
CA VAL A 212 -30.49 -9.81 -0.29
C VAL A 212 -31.49 -9.85 -1.43
N PHE A 213 -31.12 -9.28 -2.57
CA PHE A 213 -31.95 -9.22 -3.77
C PHE A 213 -31.22 -9.77 -4.99
N ASP A 214 -31.90 -10.56 -5.80
CA ASP A 214 -31.49 -10.81 -7.18
C ASP A 214 -31.93 -9.63 -8.05
N VAL A 215 -31.05 -9.18 -8.93
CA VAL A 215 -31.24 -8.08 -9.87
C VAL A 215 -31.12 -8.64 -11.28
N THR A 216 -32.18 -8.51 -12.07
CA THR A 216 -32.22 -9.01 -13.44
C THR A 216 -32.62 -7.88 -14.39
N PRO A 217 -31.85 -7.61 -15.46
CA PRO A 217 -32.25 -6.60 -16.42
C PRO A 217 -33.48 -7.08 -17.20
N LYS A 218 -34.42 -6.17 -17.41
CA LYS A 218 -35.61 -6.41 -18.21
C LYS A 218 -35.26 -6.62 -19.68
N LYS A 219 -36.16 -7.27 -20.42
CA LYS A 219 -35.99 -7.43 -21.87
C LYS A 219 -35.92 -6.04 -22.52
N ASN A 220 -35.01 -5.87 -23.48
CA ASN A 220 -34.80 -4.64 -24.24
C ASN A 220 -34.32 -3.42 -23.42
N SER A 221 -33.78 -3.62 -22.21
CA SER A 221 -33.25 -2.51 -21.38
C SER A 221 -31.87 -1.98 -21.81
N GLY A 222 -31.33 -2.44 -22.94
CA GLY A 222 -30.01 -2.05 -23.45
C GLY A 222 -28.93 -3.13 -23.28
N ARG A 223 -27.66 -2.72 -23.30
CA ARG A 223 -26.48 -3.59 -23.12
C ARG A 223 -25.72 -3.17 -21.88
N GLY A 224 -24.88 -4.07 -21.34
CA GLY A 224 -24.01 -3.75 -20.20
C GLY A 224 -24.76 -3.50 -18.89
N ARG A 225 -25.95 -4.08 -18.73
CA ARG A 225 -26.78 -3.98 -17.53
C ARG A 225 -26.36 -5.01 -16.49
N PHE A 226 -26.42 -4.69 -15.22
CA PHE A 226 -26.01 -5.61 -14.16
C PHE A 226 -26.96 -6.80 -14.03
N LEU A 227 -26.40 -8.00 -13.98
CA LEU A 227 -27.10 -9.23 -13.72
C LEU A 227 -26.41 -9.93 -12.55
N GLY A 228 -27.11 -10.08 -11.44
CA GLY A 228 -26.52 -10.69 -10.26
C GLY A 228 -27.33 -10.50 -8.99
N ARG A 229 -26.61 -10.37 -7.88
CA ARG A 229 -27.15 -10.26 -6.54
C ARG A 229 -26.55 -9.07 -5.81
N ILE A 230 -27.37 -8.37 -5.04
CA ILE A 230 -26.97 -7.26 -4.18
C ILE A 230 -27.32 -7.54 -2.72
N TRP A 231 -26.50 -7.01 -1.82
CA TRP A 231 -26.76 -6.99 -0.38
C TRP A 231 -27.00 -5.54 0.04
N VAL A 232 -28.13 -5.29 0.66
CA VAL A 232 -28.61 -3.97 1.07
C VAL A 232 -28.66 -3.93 2.59
N GLU A 233 -27.96 -3.00 3.25
CA GLU A 233 -27.99 -2.91 4.71
C GLU A 233 -29.34 -2.42 5.25
N ASP A 234 -29.70 -2.87 6.45
CA ASP A 234 -31.06 -2.77 6.97
C ASP A 234 -31.45 -1.44 7.65
N GLN A 235 -30.52 -0.49 7.81
CA GLN A 235 -30.79 0.79 8.48
C GLN A 235 -31.09 1.89 7.46
N ASN A 236 -30.16 2.15 6.55
CA ASN A 236 -30.29 3.23 5.57
C ASN A 236 -30.37 2.72 4.13
N PHE A 237 -30.57 1.41 3.94
CA PHE A 237 -30.78 0.76 2.65
C PHE A 237 -29.69 1.02 1.62
N ASN A 238 -28.43 1.20 2.04
CA ASN A 238 -27.32 1.25 1.11
C ASN A 238 -26.96 -0.13 0.56
N ILE A 239 -26.61 -0.22 -0.72
CA ILE A 239 -25.98 -1.42 -1.27
C ILE A 239 -24.55 -1.52 -0.73
N VAL A 240 -24.18 -2.66 -0.14
CA VAL A 240 -22.87 -2.90 0.49
C VAL A 240 -22.02 -3.95 -0.22
N ARG A 241 -22.65 -4.80 -1.04
CA ARG A 241 -21.98 -5.82 -1.86
C ARG A 241 -22.76 -6.05 -3.15
N LEU A 242 -22.04 -6.25 -4.26
CA LEU A 242 -22.56 -6.67 -5.55
C LEU A 242 -21.81 -7.91 -6.02
N ASN A 243 -22.53 -8.95 -6.42
CA ASN A 243 -21.95 -10.16 -6.97
C ASN A 243 -22.66 -10.53 -8.27
N GLY A 244 -21.94 -10.55 -9.40
CA GLY A 244 -22.56 -10.76 -10.70
C GLY A 244 -21.69 -10.38 -11.88
N THR A 245 -22.31 -10.08 -13.01
CA THR A 245 -21.67 -9.65 -14.25
C THR A 245 -22.54 -8.61 -14.97
N TYR A 246 -22.05 -8.05 -16.08
CA TYR A 246 -22.85 -7.20 -16.96
C TYR A 246 -23.35 -7.98 -18.19
N TYR A 247 -24.57 -7.68 -18.63
CA TYR A 247 -25.25 -8.38 -19.71
C TYR A 247 -26.16 -7.44 -20.53
N PRO A 248 -26.37 -7.71 -21.84
CA PRO A 248 -25.56 -8.55 -22.71
C PRO A 248 -24.22 -7.88 -23.08
N ALA A 249 -23.14 -8.66 -23.13
CA ALA A 249 -21.84 -8.20 -23.61
C ALA A 249 -21.90 -7.80 -25.09
N PRO A 250 -21.22 -6.71 -25.53
CA PRO A 250 -21.01 -6.38 -26.94
C PRO A 250 -20.40 -7.55 -27.74
N ARG A 251 -20.54 -7.54 -29.08
CA ARG A 251 -19.88 -8.54 -29.92
C ARG A 251 -18.36 -8.42 -29.75
N ASN A 252 -17.67 -9.56 -29.56
CA ASN A 252 -16.22 -9.64 -29.34
C ASN A 252 -15.72 -8.97 -28.06
N SER A 253 -16.57 -8.78 -27.06
CA SER A 253 -16.20 -8.30 -25.73
C SER A 253 -16.74 -9.25 -24.67
N TYR A 254 -16.07 -9.31 -23.52
CA TYR A 254 -16.48 -10.10 -22.38
C TYR A 254 -16.62 -9.18 -21.18
N PHE A 255 -17.67 -9.41 -20.38
CA PHE A 255 -17.78 -8.85 -19.05
C PHE A 255 -17.40 -9.96 -18.06
N PHE A 256 -16.46 -9.67 -17.18
CA PHE A 256 -16.03 -10.64 -16.18
C PHE A 256 -16.99 -10.64 -15.00
N HIS A 257 -17.06 -11.77 -14.31
CA HIS A 257 -17.72 -11.87 -13.03
C HIS A 257 -16.96 -11.06 -12.00
N MET A 258 -17.72 -10.42 -11.12
CA MET A 258 -17.21 -9.54 -10.07
C MET A 258 -17.86 -9.84 -8.73
N ASP A 259 -17.11 -9.62 -7.67
CA ASP A 259 -17.57 -9.49 -6.31
C ASP A 259 -17.05 -8.18 -5.73
N SER A 260 -17.92 -7.17 -5.70
CA SER A 260 -17.63 -5.79 -5.35
C SER A 260 -18.12 -5.48 -3.94
N TRP A 261 -17.27 -4.90 -3.11
CA TRP A 261 -17.52 -4.62 -1.69
C TRP A 261 -17.35 -3.15 -1.36
N ARG A 262 -18.23 -2.66 -0.47
CA ARG A 262 -18.24 -1.28 0.02
C ARG A 262 -18.07 -1.24 1.53
N LEU A 263 -17.41 -0.21 2.05
CA LEU A 263 -17.13 -0.02 3.48
C LEU A 263 -17.80 1.25 4.01
N ASN A 264 -18.26 1.23 5.25
CA ASN A 264 -18.88 2.39 5.89
C ASN A 264 -17.84 3.21 6.67
N LEU A 265 -17.18 4.12 5.96
CA LEU A 265 -16.04 4.91 6.48
C LEU A 265 -16.42 6.35 6.79
N ILE A 266 -17.60 6.78 6.33
CA ILE A 266 -18.16 8.10 6.56
C ILE A 266 -19.65 8.00 6.91
N PRO A 267 -20.21 9.00 7.60
CA PRO A 267 -21.65 9.05 7.87
C PRO A 267 -22.48 8.91 6.59
N GLY A 268 -23.50 8.04 6.65
CA GLY A 268 -24.52 7.94 5.62
C GLY A 268 -24.15 7.15 4.36
N TYR A 269 -22.87 6.90 4.05
CA TYR A 269 -22.45 6.27 2.79
C TYR A 269 -21.55 5.04 2.98
N TRP A 270 -21.70 4.09 2.06
CA TRP A 270 -20.83 2.92 1.91
C TRP A 270 -20.01 3.08 0.64
N VAL A 271 -18.70 3.29 0.77
CA VAL A 271 -17.82 3.62 -0.36
C VAL A 271 -17.19 2.38 -0.98
N PRO A 272 -17.07 2.27 -2.31
CA PRO A 272 -16.40 1.15 -2.98
C PRO A 272 -14.94 1.00 -2.56
N ALA A 273 -14.53 -0.21 -2.19
CA ALA A 273 -13.20 -0.46 -1.65
C ALA A 273 -12.49 -1.61 -2.39
N TYR A 274 -13.21 -2.68 -2.66
CA TYR A 274 -12.64 -3.93 -3.17
C TYR A 274 -13.49 -4.51 -4.29
N ILE A 275 -12.83 -5.08 -5.29
CA ILE A 275 -13.46 -5.89 -6.31
C ILE A 275 -12.59 -7.12 -6.50
N TYR A 276 -13.22 -8.29 -6.43
CA TYR A 276 -12.60 -9.54 -6.85
C TYR A 276 -13.20 -9.97 -8.18
N SER A 277 -12.38 -10.39 -9.13
CA SER A 277 -12.84 -10.98 -10.39
C SER A 277 -12.15 -12.31 -10.61
N GLU A 278 -12.91 -13.29 -11.08
CA GLU A 278 -12.39 -14.61 -11.42
C GLU A 278 -13.13 -15.17 -12.63
N GLU A 279 -12.37 -15.76 -13.54
CA GLU A 279 -12.87 -16.45 -14.72
C GLU A 279 -12.14 -17.77 -14.91
N GLY A 280 -12.81 -18.71 -15.58
CA GLY A 280 -12.27 -20.02 -15.93
C GLY A 280 -12.96 -21.20 -15.21
N ASP A 281 -13.20 -22.27 -15.95
CA ASP A 281 -13.68 -23.56 -15.45
C ASP A 281 -12.62 -24.67 -15.64
N PHE A 282 -11.95 -25.09 -14.57
CA PHE A 282 -10.90 -26.13 -14.64
C PHE A 282 -11.44 -27.57 -14.70
N SER A 283 -12.73 -27.74 -14.99
CA SER A 283 -13.38 -29.03 -15.19
C SER A 283 -12.79 -29.81 -16.38
N ALA A 284 -12.75 -31.15 -16.25
CA ALA A 284 -12.21 -32.03 -17.27
C ALA A 284 -12.95 -31.86 -18.63
N GLY A 285 -12.18 -31.60 -19.70
CA GLY A 285 -12.70 -31.47 -21.06
C GLY A 285 -13.03 -30.05 -21.51
N VAL A 286 -12.98 -29.05 -20.61
CA VAL A 286 -13.22 -27.64 -20.95
C VAL A 286 -11.93 -27.02 -21.50
N LYS A 287 -11.95 -26.59 -22.77
CA LYS A 287 -10.87 -25.77 -23.36
C LYS A 287 -11.10 -24.31 -22.97
N ASN A 288 -10.78 -23.94 -21.74
CA ASN A 288 -10.83 -22.53 -21.33
C ASN A 288 -9.88 -21.71 -22.17
N LYS A 289 -10.40 -20.65 -22.78
CA LYS A 289 -9.57 -19.67 -23.49
C LYS A 289 -9.06 -18.56 -22.57
N MET A 290 -9.56 -18.47 -21.34
CA MET A 290 -9.20 -17.44 -20.37
C MET A 290 -9.52 -17.94 -18.96
N ALA A 291 -8.50 -18.08 -18.11
CA ALA A 291 -8.66 -18.37 -16.69
C ALA A 291 -7.76 -17.42 -15.90
N PHE A 292 -8.34 -16.62 -15.01
CA PHE A 292 -7.61 -15.62 -14.24
C PHE A 292 -8.30 -15.32 -12.91
N LYS A 293 -7.53 -14.75 -11.99
CA LYS A 293 -8.03 -14.07 -10.79
C LYS A 293 -7.50 -12.65 -10.74
N ALA A 294 -8.28 -11.73 -10.22
CA ALA A 294 -7.87 -10.34 -10.05
C ALA A 294 -8.41 -9.73 -8.75
N GLN A 295 -7.59 -8.89 -8.14
CA GLN A 295 -7.99 -7.99 -7.06
C GLN A 295 -7.89 -6.56 -7.57
N THR A 296 -8.96 -5.81 -7.43
CA THR A 296 -8.97 -4.35 -7.55
C THR A 296 -9.18 -3.72 -6.19
N ARG A 297 -8.34 -2.76 -5.83
CA ARG A 297 -8.41 -1.96 -4.60
C ARG A 297 -8.57 -0.50 -4.95
N ILE A 298 -9.40 0.20 -4.18
CA ILE A 298 -9.72 1.61 -4.39
C ILE A 298 -9.52 2.34 -3.07
N TRP A 299 -8.76 3.43 -3.11
CA TRP A 299 -8.48 4.29 -1.96
C TRP A 299 -8.23 5.74 -2.39
N GLY A 300 -7.94 6.63 -1.47
CA GLY A 300 -7.66 8.02 -1.75
C GLY A 300 -8.92 8.84 -2.05
N TYR A 301 -10.06 8.47 -1.46
CA TYR A 301 -11.27 9.27 -1.61
C TYR A 301 -11.13 10.66 -0.98
N ASP A 302 -10.32 10.83 0.06
CA ASP A 302 -10.14 12.10 0.78
C ASP A 302 -8.71 12.68 0.73
N LEU A 303 -7.95 12.37 -0.32
CA LEU A 303 -6.58 12.89 -0.53
C LEU A 303 -6.46 14.42 -0.40
N LYS A 304 -7.53 15.15 -0.71
CA LYS A 304 -7.55 16.63 -0.64
C LYS A 304 -7.58 17.20 0.79
N LYS A 305 -7.94 16.39 1.79
CA LYS A 305 -8.15 16.85 3.17
C LYS A 305 -6.93 16.72 4.08
N GLY A 306 -5.82 16.16 3.56
CA GLY A 306 -4.52 16.15 4.23
C GLY A 306 -3.66 17.39 3.98
N SER A 307 -4.15 18.37 3.20
CA SER A 307 -3.48 19.64 2.92
C SER A 307 -3.71 20.65 4.05
N LYS A 308 -2.72 21.53 4.24
CA LYS A 308 -2.49 22.60 5.25
C LYS A 308 -3.67 23.52 5.64
N ASP A 309 -4.89 23.29 5.14
CA ASP A 309 -6.12 23.97 5.57
C ASP A 309 -6.54 23.57 7.00
N ASP A 310 -6.23 22.34 7.44
CA ASP A 310 -6.44 21.94 8.84
C ASP A 310 -5.42 22.61 9.81
N GLU A 311 -4.20 22.94 9.34
CA GLU A 311 -3.24 23.71 10.14
C GLU A 311 -3.74 25.13 10.41
N LEU A 312 -4.33 25.79 9.40
CA LEU A 312 -4.91 27.14 9.54
C LEU A 312 -6.13 27.18 10.48
N THR A 313 -6.91 26.10 10.56
CA THR A 313 -8.07 26.04 11.46
C THR A 313 -7.70 25.65 12.90
N GLN A 314 -6.51 25.09 13.13
CA GLN A 314 -6.01 24.71 14.45
C GLN A 314 -5.04 25.73 15.09
N ILE A 315 -4.61 26.77 14.38
CA ILE A 315 -3.88 27.90 14.99
C ILE A 315 -4.85 28.70 15.87
N ARG A 316 -4.96 28.34 17.14
CA ARG A 316 -5.42 29.27 18.18
C ARG A 316 -4.31 30.31 18.38
N VAL A 317 -4.62 31.56 18.08
CA VAL A 317 -3.70 32.70 18.24
C VAL A 317 -3.55 33.03 19.72
N ASP A 318 -2.81 32.20 20.46
CA ASP A 318 -2.26 32.54 21.76
C ASP A 318 -0.74 32.67 21.60
N SER A 319 -0.30 33.90 21.31
CA SER A 319 1.09 34.40 21.37
C SER A 319 2.18 33.39 20.99
N VAL A 320 2.45 33.24 19.69
CA VAL A 320 3.68 32.58 19.21
C VAL A 320 4.87 33.38 19.71
N LYS A 321 5.49 32.90 20.77
CA LYS A 321 6.79 33.38 21.21
C LYS A 321 7.82 32.53 20.49
N ASP A 322 8.64 33.17 19.67
CA ASP A 322 9.77 32.51 19.03
C ASP A 322 10.78 32.14 20.13
N ASP A 323 10.65 30.91 20.65
CA ASP A 323 11.59 30.29 21.58
C ASP A 323 12.73 29.58 20.83
N SER A 324 12.90 29.86 19.52
CA SER A 324 14.15 29.47 18.88
C SER A 324 15.29 30.12 19.66
N PRO A 325 16.34 29.36 20.03
CA PRO A 325 17.53 29.96 20.62
C PRO A 325 17.98 31.11 19.71
N THR A 326 18.65 32.14 20.23
CA THR A 326 19.50 33.00 19.38
C THR A 326 20.54 32.10 18.70
N ALA A 327 20.13 31.46 17.62
CA ALA A 327 20.79 30.30 17.04
C ALA A 327 21.89 30.84 16.14
N GLN A 328 23.13 30.49 16.46
CA GLN A 328 24.22 30.63 15.52
C GLN A 328 23.85 29.90 14.22
N ASP A 329 24.27 30.44 13.08
CA ASP A 329 24.07 29.79 11.79
C ASP A 329 24.52 28.32 11.85
N ALA A 330 23.76 27.43 11.21
CA ALA A 330 24.11 26.02 11.16
C ALA A 330 25.51 25.85 10.55
N SER A 331 26.36 25.05 11.20
CA SER A 331 27.66 24.70 10.60
C SER A 331 27.45 24.01 9.25
N PRO A 332 28.42 24.06 8.30
CA PRO A 332 28.25 23.47 6.98
C PRO A 332 27.78 22.00 6.98
N LEU A 333 28.28 21.19 7.92
CA LEU A 333 27.86 19.79 8.07
C LEU A 333 26.42 19.66 8.61
N GLN A 334 26.02 20.53 9.54
CA GLN A 334 24.63 20.56 10.03
C GLN A 334 23.67 21.02 8.93
N ALA A 335 24.06 22.04 8.15
CA ALA A 335 23.29 22.52 7.01
C ALA A 335 23.07 21.41 5.97
N GLU A 336 24.11 20.65 5.62
CA GLU A 336 23.99 19.50 4.70
C GLU A 336 23.01 18.44 5.23
N ARG A 337 23.03 18.14 6.53
CA ARG A 337 22.10 17.17 7.15
C ARG A 337 20.65 17.65 7.14
N VAL A 338 20.42 18.93 7.44
CA VAL A 338 19.09 19.55 7.36
C VAL A 338 18.59 19.52 5.92
N TRP A 339 19.48 19.78 4.95
CA TRP A 339 19.15 19.72 3.52
C TRP A 339 18.76 18.31 3.05
N GLN A 340 19.48 17.28 3.51
CA GLN A 340 19.13 15.89 3.25
C GLN A 340 17.80 15.50 3.89
N GLN A 341 17.53 15.97 5.11
CA GLN A 341 16.25 15.75 5.77
C GLN A 341 15.10 16.41 5.00
N GLN A 342 15.30 17.63 4.52
CA GLN A 342 14.30 18.31 3.70
C GLN A 342 14.02 17.56 2.38
N ALA A 343 15.05 17.00 1.73
CA ALA A 343 14.88 16.16 0.56
C ALA A 343 14.03 14.93 0.83
N GLU A 344 14.25 14.30 1.98
CA GLU A 344 13.53 13.12 2.43
C GLU A 344 12.06 13.46 2.77
N ASP A 345 11.83 14.52 3.54
CA ASP A 345 10.49 14.95 3.93
C ASP A 345 9.66 15.37 2.71
N ASN A 346 10.25 16.07 1.74
CA ASN A 346 9.60 16.44 0.48
C ASN A 346 9.12 15.21 -0.31
N VAL A 347 9.95 14.16 -0.38
CA VAL A 347 9.57 12.91 -1.06
C VAL A 347 8.43 12.21 -0.33
N VAL A 348 8.51 12.12 0.99
CA VAL A 348 7.48 11.49 1.82
C VAL A 348 6.15 12.26 1.72
N GLU A 349 6.17 13.59 1.81
CA GLU A 349 5.00 14.46 1.61
C GLU A 349 4.41 14.21 0.22
N ARG A 350 5.24 14.27 -0.83
CA ARG A 350 4.77 14.10 -2.21
C ARG A 350 4.16 12.73 -2.48
N LEU A 351 4.76 11.65 -1.99
CA LEU A 351 4.22 10.29 -2.14
C LEU A 351 2.92 10.09 -1.34
N THR A 352 2.80 10.74 -0.18
CA THR A 352 1.56 10.73 0.62
C THR A 352 0.45 11.49 -0.09
N GLU A 353 0.72 12.70 -0.60
CA GLU A 353 -0.24 13.50 -1.38
C GLU A 353 -0.70 12.79 -2.66
N ALA A 354 0.21 12.04 -3.32
CA ALA A 354 -0.11 11.24 -4.49
C ALA A 354 -0.99 10.02 -4.17
N GLY A 355 -1.24 9.71 -2.90
CA GLY A 355 -1.96 8.52 -2.46
C GLY A 355 -1.17 7.23 -2.67
N LEU A 356 0.16 7.30 -2.69
CA LEU A 356 1.03 6.13 -2.87
C LEU A 356 1.64 5.66 -1.55
N LEU A 357 1.86 6.56 -0.60
CA LEU A 357 2.37 6.26 0.74
C LEU A 357 1.25 6.44 1.78
N ALA A 358 1.12 5.48 2.69
CA ALA A 358 0.17 5.59 3.80
C ALA A 358 0.59 6.76 4.71
N PRO A 359 -0.35 7.52 5.30
CA PRO A 359 -0.06 8.37 6.45
C PRO A 359 0.54 7.56 7.60
N GLU A 360 1.26 8.22 8.51
CA GLU A 360 1.87 7.54 9.65
C GLU A 360 0.84 6.78 10.49
N GLY A 361 1.16 5.54 10.88
CA GLY A 361 0.23 4.71 11.65
C GLY A 361 0.83 3.45 12.28
N ASP A 362 -0.04 2.59 12.82
CA ASP A 362 0.34 1.42 13.62
C ASP A 362 1.29 0.45 12.89
N VAL A 363 1.13 0.29 11.58
CA VAL A 363 2.01 -0.60 10.79
C VAL A 363 3.44 -0.07 10.78
N ASP A 364 3.63 1.26 10.72
CA ASP A 364 4.95 1.88 10.77
C ASP A 364 5.63 1.59 12.11
N HIS A 365 4.91 1.65 13.23
CA HIS A 365 5.48 1.30 14.53
C HIS A 365 5.92 -0.17 14.64
N ILE A 366 5.22 -1.09 13.99
CA ILE A 366 5.60 -2.50 13.93
C ILE A 366 6.89 -2.65 13.12
N LEU A 367 6.97 -2.02 11.95
CA LEU A 367 8.17 -2.01 11.10
C LEU A 367 9.36 -1.38 11.84
N GLN A 368 9.14 -0.25 12.50
CA GLN A 368 10.13 0.44 13.30
C GLN A 368 10.67 -0.43 14.44
N THR A 369 9.81 -1.25 15.07
CA THR A 369 10.26 -2.18 16.12
C THR A 369 11.28 -3.19 15.58
N VAL A 370 11.06 -3.72 14.37
CA VAL A 370 12.00 -4.64 13.72
C VAL A 370 13.32 -3.94 13.37
N VAL A 371 13.26 -2.72 12.83
CA VAL A 371 14.45 -1.91 12.53
C VAL A 371 15.24 -1.59 13.80
N ASN A 372 14.57 -1.12 14.86
CA ASN A 372 15.20 -0.82 16.14
C ASN A 372 15.91 -2.05 16.73
N ASN A 373 15.32 -3.24 16.61
CA ASN A 373 15.97 -4.47 17.05
C ASN A 373 17.28 -4.71 16.28
N LEU A 374 17.30 -4.49 14.97
CA LEU A 374 18.51 -4.61 14.15
C LEU A 374 19.57 -3.57 14.55
N GLU A 375 19.18 -2.31 14.77
CA GLU A 375 20.09 -1.24 15.17
C GLU A 375 20.72 -1.51 16.54
N VAL A 376 19.89 -1.85 17.53
CA VAL A 376 20.33 -2.08 18.92
C VAL A 376 21.28 -3.27 19.00
N THR A 377 20.95 -4.41 18.38
CA THR A 377 21.83 -5.59 18.49
C THR A 377 23.13 -5.45 17.72
N ASN A 378 23.19 -4.53 16.76
CA ASN A 378 24.39 -4.23 15.98
C ASN A 378 25.17 -3.01 16.47
N ASN A 379 24.73 -2.37 17.56
CA ASN A 379 25.31 -1.12 18.07
C ASN A 379 25.42 -0.03 16.98
N ILE A 380 24.39 0.10 16.14
CA ILE A 380 24.31 1.15 15.13
C ILE A 380 23.88 2.44 15.82
N ASP A 381 24.69 3.48 15.69
CA ASP A 381 24.36 4.85 16.11
C ASP A 381 24.42 5.77 14.88
N LEU A 382 23.26 6.23 14.43
CA LEU A 382 23.11 7.08 13.25
C LEU A 382 22.84 8.53 13.67
N PRO A 383 23.40 9.51 12.94
CA PRO A 383 23.23 10.93 13.27
C PRO A 383 21.79 11.43 13.12
N ARG A 384 20.95 10.68 12.39
CA ARG A 384 19.51 10.93 12.23
C ARG A 384 18.77 9.60 12.47
N PRO A 385 17.59 9.61 13.10
CA PRO A 385 16.82 8.40 13.34
C PRO A 385 16.37 7.77 12.02
N VAL A 386 16.29 6.44 11.99
CA VAL A 386 15.65 5.72 10.89
C VAL A 386 14.14 5.74 11.09
N ARG A 387 13.40 5.98 10.01
CA ARG A 387 11.94 5.90 9.96
C ARG A 387 11.51 4.76 9.05
N THR A 388 10.33 4.21 9.27
CA THR A 388 9.71 3.23 8.35
C THR A 388 8.36 3.73 7.87
N ARG A 389 8.05 3.51 6.58
CA ARG A 389 6.76 3.88 5.98
C ARG A 389 6.22 2.79 5.05
N VAL A 390 4.89 2.72 4.94
CA VAL A 390 4.20 1.75 4.07
C VAL A 390 3.82 2.37 2.73
N LEU A 391 4.34 1.80 1.63
CA LEU A 391 3.85 2.05 0.28
C LEU A 391 2.58 1.21 0.05
N LEU A 392 1.51 1.82 -0.46
CA LEU A 392 0.17 1.22 -0.52
C LEU A 392 0.02 0.15 -1.62
N THR A 393 1.00 0.06 -2.52
CA THR A 393 0.92 -0.76 -3.73
C THR A 393 1.29 -2.24 -3.53
N ALA A 394 0.89 -3.08 -4.48
CA ALA A 394 1.10 -4.53 -4.48
C ALA A 394 2.47 -5.03 -4.95
N PRO A 395 3.20 -4.40 -5.91
CA PRO A 395 4.51 -4.88 -6.32
C PRO A 395 5.45 -5.03 -5.13
N LEU A 396 6.26 -6.09 -5.10
CA LEU A 396 7.16 -6.39 -3.99
C LEU A 396 8.37 -5.46 -4.07
N GLU A 397 8.34 -4.42 -3.25
CA GLU A 397 9.24 -3.29 -3.40
C GLU A 397 9.68 -2.77 -2.04
N THR A 398 10.97 -2.50 -1.92
CA THR A 398 11.55 -1.68 -0.86
C THR A 398 12.55 -0.69 -1.45
N PHE A 399 12.72 0.41 -0.74
CA PHE A 399 13.76 1.39 -1.01
C PHE A 399 14.01 2.23 0.24
N SER A 400 15.12 2.94 0.27
CA SER A 400 15.40 3.97 1.27
C SER A 400 15.41 5.36 0.63
N VAL A 401 14.86 6.34 1.36
CA VAL A 401 14.92 7.75 1.02
C VAL A 401 15.53 8.47 2.20
N GLY A 402 16.79 8.90 2.09
CA GLY A 402 17.52 9.41 3.25
C GLY A 402 17.55 8.34 4.36
N ASN A 403 17.01 8.65 5.53
CA ASN A 403 16.90 7.71 6.65
C ASN A 403 15.51 7.05 6.75
N THR A 404 14.64 7.20 5.75
CA THR A 404 13.32 6.54 5.73
C THR A 404 13.37 5.28 4.88
N ILE A 405 13.09 4.13 5.48
CA ILE A 405 12.86 2.86 4.78
C ILE A 405 11.39 2.78 4.37
N VAL A 406 11.14 2.54 3.09
CA VAL A 406 9.80 2.33 2.55
C VAL A 406 9.64 0.89 2.10
N ILE A 407 8.54 0.26 2.50
CA ILE A 407 8.19 -1.12 2.12
C ILE A 407 6.75 -1.18 1.59
N SER A 408 6.55 -1.93 0.51
CA SER A 408 5.22 -2.10 -0.08
C SER A 408 4.32 -3.02 0.73
N ARG A 409 3.02 -2.69 0.72
CA ARG A 409 1.94 -3.51 1.27
C ARG A 409 2.02 -4.94 0.76
N GLY A 410 2.23 -5.09 -0.55
CA GLY A 410 2.31 -6.42 -1.16
C GLY A 410 3.48 -7.25 -0.62
N LEU A 411 4.63 -6.64 -0.33
CA LEU A 411 5.74 -7.33 0.30
C LEU A 411 5.43 -7.73 1.74
N ILE A 412 4.82 -6.83 2.53
CA ILE A 412 4.38 -7.16 3.89
C ILE A 412 3.39 -8.34 3.89
N ASP A 413 2.46 -8.36 2.93
CA ASP A 413 1.43 -9.40 2.79
C ASP A 413 2.04 -10.81 2.59
N VAL A 414 3.10 -10.93 1.79
CA VAL A 414 3.61 -12.24 1.34
C VAL A 414 4.71 -12.82 2.24
N LEU A 415 5.32 -12.01 3.10
CA LEU A 415 6.40 -12.46 4.00
C LEU A 415 5.85 -13.44 5.03
N PRO A 416 6.43 -14.64 5.21
CA PRO A 416 5.85 -15.67 6.09
C PRO A 416 6.02 -15.33 7.58
N ASP A 417 7.09 -14.63 7.96
CA ASP A 417 7.43 -14.37 9.35
C ASP A 417 8.24 -13.07 9.55
N GLU A 418 8.49 -12.73 10.81
CA GLU A 418 9.25 -11.54 11.20
C GLU A 418 10.73 -11.61 10.78
N ALA A 419 11.33 -12.81 10.70
CA ALA A 419 12.71 -12.96 10.26
C ALA A 419 12.87 -12.60 8.77
N SER A 420 11.89 -12.97 7.95
CA SER A 420 11.82 -12.60 6.54
C SER A 420 11.60 -11.09 6.37
N LEU A 421 10.74 -10.50 7.20
CA LEU A 421 10.57 -9.04 7.26
C LEU A 421 11.86 -8.32 7.67
N ALA A 422 12.53 -8.80 8.71
CA ALA A 422 13.81 -8.26 9.16
C ALA A 422 14.88 -8.35 8.08
N ALA A 423 14.91 -9.42 7.29
CA ALA A 423 15.86 -9.55 6.20
C ALA A 423 15.69 -8.48 5.13
N VAL A 424 14.44 -8.24 4.71
CA VAL A 424 14.12 -7.19 3.74
C VAL A 424 14.46 -5.80 4.30
N LEU A 425 14.05 -5.50 5.54
CA LEU A 425 14.33 -4.20 6.17
C LEU A 425 15.83 -3.99 6.43
N SER A 426 16.56 -5.06 6.75
CA SER A 426 18.00 -5.02 6.97
C SER A 426 18.78 -4.65 5.71
N HIS A 427 18.27 -4.97 4.52
CA HIS A 427 18.87 -4.54 3.25
C HIS A 427 18.83 -3.01 3.12
N GLU A 428 17.67 -2.41 3.33
CA GLU A 428 17.50 -0.95 3.25
C GLU A 428 18.23 -0.24 4.40
N LEU A 429 18.23 -0.81 5.61
CA LEU A 429 19.04 -0.29 6.72
C LEU A 429 20.54 -0.32 6.39
N ALA A 430 21.01 -1.34 5.66
CA ALA A 430 22.39 -1.40 5.23
C ALA A 430 22.76 -0.27 4.26
N HIS A 431 21.88 0.12 3.33
CA HIS A 431 22.08 1.31 2.51
C HIS A 431 22.28 2.57 3.36
N ILE A 432 21.43 2.77 4.37
CA ILE A 432 21.51 3.91 5.29
C ILE A 432 22.83 3.90 6.07
N VAL A 433 23.20 2.75 6.64
CA VAL A 433 24.43 2.59 7.43
C VAL A 433 25.70 2.81 6.59
N LEU A 434 25.67 2.40 5.32
CA LEU A 434 26.78 2.61 4.39
C LEU A 434 26.82 4.03 3.81
N GLY A 435 25.81 4.86 4.10
CA GLY A 435 25.70 6.22 3.58
C GLY A 435 25.43 6.26 2.07
N HIS A 436 24.79 5.24 1.51
CA HIS A 436 24.30 5.24 0.14
C HIS A 436 23.17 6.28 0.05
N ASN A 437 23.51 7.51 -0.30
CA ASN A 437 22.64 8.66 -0.11
C ASN A 437 21.73 8.93 -1.29
N LEU A 438 20.60 9.54 -0.96
CA LEU A 438 19.75 10.24 -1.91
C LEU A 438 20.52 11.39 -2.57
N GLY A 439 20.31 11.60 -3.86
CA GLY A 439 20.74 12.85 -4.48
C GLY A 439 20.03 14.05 -3.84
N SER A 440 20.77 15.11 -3.53
CA SER A 440 20.24 16.38 -2.96
C SER A 440 19.22 17.10 -3.86
N LYS A 441 18.99 16.59 -5.08
CA LYS A 441 17.99 17.08 -6.03
C LYS A 441 16.58 17.14 -5.46
N TYR A 442 16.24 16.32 -4.47
CA TYR A 442 14.88 16.28 -3.92
C TYR A 442 14.60 17.33 -2.84
N ALA A 443 15.63 18.02 -2.32
CA ALA A 443 15.45 19.15 -1.39
C ALA A 443 14.83 20.39 -2.06
N PHE A 444 14.89 20.45 -3.40
CA PHE A 444 14.36 21.55 -4.19
C PHE A 444 12.85 21.35 -4.42
N ASN A 445 12.02 22.17 -3.77
CA ASN A 445 10.57 22.07 -3.85
C ASN A 445 10.01 22.20 -5.28
N ASP A 446 10.65 22.98 -6.15
CA ASP A 446 10.25 23.12 -7.56
C ASP A 446 10.28 21.78 -8.30
N ARG A 447 11.16 20.85 -7.88
CA ARG A 447 11.26 19.50 -8.46
C ARG A 447 10.19 18.54 -7.96
N MET A 448 9.36 18.95 -7.00
CA MET A 448 8.20 18.22 -6.53
C MET A 448 6.88 18.70 -7.17
N LEU A 449 6.92 19.77 -7.97
CA LEU A 449 5.75 20.35 -8.62
C LEU A 449 5.42 19.61 -9.93
N PHE A 450 4.91 18.39 -9.80
CA PHE A 450 4.41 17.59 -10.91
C PHE A 450 3.07 16.94 -10.55
N SER A 451 2.28 16.51 -11.56
CA SER A 451 0.98 15.87 -11.32
C SER A 451 1.15 14.47 -10.71
N ASP A 452 0.15 14.01 -9.93
CA ASP A 452 0.23 12.72 -9.23
C ASP A 452 0.58 11.56 -10.18
N ASP A 453 0.00 11.53 -11.38
CA ASP A 453 0.25 10.51 -12.40
C ASP A 453 1.69 10.48 -12.95
N ALA A 454 2.48 11.54 -12.73
CA ALA A 454 3.88 11.61 -13.14
C ALA A 454 4.87 11.17 -12.03
N THR A 455 4.37 10.68 -10.88
CA THR A 455 5.22 10.39 -9.70
C THR A 455 6.33 9.39 -10.00
N TYR A 456 6.03 8.25 -10.64
CA TYR A 456 7.05 7.24 -10.98
C TYR A 456 8.02 7.66 -12.08
N GLN A 457 7.72 8.74 -12.81
CA GLN A 457 8.64 9.29 -13.82
C GLN A 457 9.63 10.28 -13.19
N ASN A 458 9.22 10.95 -12.11
CA ASN A 458 10.01 12.02 -11.47
C ASN A 458 10.78 11.53 -10.22
N LEU A 459 10.29 10.49 -9.56
CA LEU A 459 10.91 9.89 -8.38
C LEU A 459 11.54 8.53 -8.70
N GLY A 460 12.70 8.27 -8.13
CA GLY A 460 13.42 7.02 -8.31
C GLY A 460 14.64 6.96 -7.37
N PHE A 461 14.77 5.83 -6.70
CA PHE A 461 15.70 5.57 -5.60
C PHE A 461 16.53 4.32 -5.87
N LYS A 462 16.83 4.07 -7.15
CA LYS A 462 17.64 2.95 -7.57
C LYS A 462 19.12 3.21 -7.24
N HIS A 463 19.72 2.28 -6.51
CA HIS A 463 21.14 2.18 -6.25
C HIS A 463 21.88 1.50 -7.40
N ILE A 464 23.17 1.81 -7.53
CA ILE A 464 24.05 1.15 -8.49
C ILE A 464 24.42 -0.27 -8.01
N PRO A 465 24.84 -1.18 -8.91
CA PRO A 465 25.13 -2.58 -8.55
C PRO A 465 26.16 -2.75 -7.43
N GLU A 466 27.17 -1.88 -7.36
CA GLU A 466 28.20 -1.91 -6.32
C GLU A 466 27.62 -1.60 -4.93
N GLU A 467 26.69 -0.66 -4.86
CA GLU A 467 25.98 -0.29 -3.63
C GLU A 467 25.03 -1.42 -3.19
N GLU A 468 24.29 -2.03 -4.11
CA GLU A 468 23.43 -3.19 -3.81
C GLU A 468 24.24 -4.37 -3.25
N GLN A 469 25.40 -4.68 -3.82
CA GLN A 469 26.27 -5.75 -3.33
C GLN A 469 26.86 -5.45 -1.95
N ALA A 470 27.25 -4.19 -1.70
CA ALA A 470 27.75 -3.76 -0.41
C ALA A 470 26.63 -3.82 0.65
N ALA A 471 25.42 -3.39 0.30
CA ALA A 471 24.25 -3.46 1.16
C ALA A 471 23.85 -4.91 1.48
N ASP A 472 23.83 -5.81 0.49
CA ASP A 472 23.60 -7.24 0.70
C ASP A 472 24.58 -7.84 1.71
N LYS A 473 25.88 -7.57 1.53
CA LYS A 473 26.92 -8.05 2.44
C LYS A 473 26.70 -7.51 3.86
N LYS A 474 26.43 -6.21 3.97
CA LYS A 474 26.22 -5.56 5.26
C LYS A 474 24.93 -6.06 5.93
N ALA A 475 23.85 -6.24 5.20
CA ALA A 475 22.60 -6.80 5.70
C ALA A 475 22.78 -8.20 6.28
N LEU A 476 23.58 -9.06 5.64
CA LEU A 476 23.92 -10.37 6.18
C LEU A 476 24.69 -10.28 7.51
N GLU A 477 25.60 -9.32 7.64
CA GLU A 477 26.29 -9.07 8.92
C GLU A 477 25.30 -8.62 10.00
N LEU A 478 24.40 -7.69 9.66
CA LEU A 478 23.38 -7.18 10.58
C LEU A 478 22.45 -8.29 11.08
N LEU A 479 21.98 -9.14 10.16
CA LEU A 479 21.08 -10.24 10.47
C LEU A 479 21.74 -11.32 11.34
N LYS A 480 23.02 -11.65 11.10
CA LYS A 480 23.75 -12.63 11.90
C LYS A 480 23.97 -12.17 13.35
N ASN A 481 24.03 -10.87 13.58
CA ASN A 481 24.16 -10.26 14.90
C ASN A 481 22.81 -9.79 15.46
N SER A 482 21.70 -10.42 15.06
CA SER A 482 20.35 -10.05 15.46
C SER A 482 19.59 -11.21 16.09
N PRO A 483 18.41 -10.97 16.70
CA PRO A 483 17.54 -12.02 17.20
C PRO A 483 17.06 -12.99 16.10
N TYR A 484 17.22 -12.63 14.83
CA TYR A 484 16.77 -13.40 13.67
C TYR A 484 17.81 -14.40 13.13
N ALA A 485 19.04 -14.39 13.66
CA ALA A 485 20.15 -15.20 13.16
C ALA A 485 19.86 -16.71 13.06
N GLN A 486 19.03 -17.24 13.99
CA GLN A 486 18.66 -18.66 14.03
C GLN A 486 17.46 -19.00 13.12
N LYS A 487 16.88 -18.02 12.42
CA LYS A 487 15.71 -18.17 11.55
C LYS A 487 16.00 -17.82 10.09
N LEU A 488 17.26 -17.66 9.72
CA LEU A 488 17.66 -17.33 8.34
C LEU A 488 17.29 -18.42 7.33
N ASP A 489 17.11 -19.66 7.79
CA ASP A 489 16.57 -20.75 6.99
C ASP A 489 15.16 -20.45 6.43
N ASN A 490 14.31 -19.73 7.18
CA ASN A 490 12.98 -19.32 6.72
C ASN A 490 13.08 -18.23 5.66
N VAL A 491 14.06 -17.34 5.78
CA VAL A 491 14.35 -16.31 4.77
C VAL A 491 14.80 -16.98 3.47
N GLY A 492 15.72 -17.95 3.56
CA GLY A 492 16.14 -18.73 2.41
C GLY A 492 14.99 -19.48 1.74
N LEU A 493 14.05 -20.01 2.53
CA LEU A 493 12.84 -20.65 2.03
C LEU A 493 11.91 -19.67 1.29
N PHE A 494 11.71 -18.46 1.80
CA PHE A 494 10.96 -17.40 1.10
C PHE A 494 11.60 -17.06 -0.24
N LEU A 495 12.92 -16.85 -0.28
CA LEU A 495 13.64 -16.55 -1.53
C LEU A 495 13.55 -17.70 -2.55
N LYS A 496 13.57 -18.97 -2.10
CA LYS A 496 13.35 -20.13 -2.98
C LYS A 496 11.94 -20.15 -3.57
N ALA A 497 10.92 -19.83 -2.78
CA ALA A 497 9.54 -19.72 -3.28
C ALA A 497 9.40 -18.57 -4.28
N LEU A 498 10.04 -17.43 -4.02
CA LEU A 498 10.07 -16.29 -4.93
C LEU A 498 10.76 -16.67 -6.25
N GLN A 499 11.93 -17.31 -6.17
CA GLN A 499 12.69 -17.80 -7.32
C GLN A 499 11.88 -18.78 -8.18
N ALA A 500 11.10 -19.66 -7.55
CA ALA A 500 10.26 -20.63 -8.25
C ALA A 500 9.11 -19.99 -9.04
N ARG A 501 8.73 -18.74 -8.71
CA ARG A 501 7.64 -17.99 -9.33
C ARG A 501 8.13 -16.78 -10.15
N ALA A 502 9.42 -16.50 -10.14
CA ALA A 502 9.97 -15.23 -10.64
C ALA A 502 9.69 -14.97 -12.12
N THR A 503 9.62 -16.03 -12.94
CA THR A 503 9.35 -15.90 -14.38
C THR A 503 7.87 -15.74 -14.71
N GLN A 504 6.98 -16.16 -13.80
CA GLN A 504 5.53 -16.02 -13.96
C GLN A 504 4.98 -14.73 -13.34
N LEU A 505 5.65 -14.19 -12.31
CA LEU A 505 5.21 -13.03 -11.52
C LEU A 505 5.99 -11.76 -11.86
N ASN A 506 6.15 -11.47 -13.15
CA ASN A 506 6.97 -10.35 -13.62
C ASN A 506 6.42 -9.00 -13.15
N ALA A 507 5.10 -8.80 -13.19
CA ALA A 507 4.48 -7.55 -12.80
C ALA A 507 4.57 -7.31 -11.29
N LEU A 508 4.38 -8.37 -10.48
CA LEU A 508 4.53 -8.30 -9.03
C LEU A 508 5.99 -8.03 -8.60
N LEU A 509 6.97 -8.47 -9.38
CA LEU A 509 8.40 -8.29 -9.11
C LEU A 509 9.02 -7.05 -9.77
N THR A 510 8.25 -6.33 -10.57
CA THR A 510 8.71 -5.08 -11.19
C THR A 510 8.57 -3.93 -10.20
N THR A 511 9.69 -3.36 -9.80
CA THR A 511 9.73 -2.18 -8.92
C THR A 511 9.61 -0.88 -9.72
N HIS A 512 9.02 0.15 -9.10
CA HIS A 512 8.76 1.43 -9.75
C HIS A 512 9.64 2.57 -9.21
N LEU A 513 10.04 2.49 -7.95
CA LEU A 513 10.85 3.48 -7.24
C LEU A 513 12.23 2.91 -6.88
N GLY A 514 12.31 1.71 -6.32
CA GLY A 514 13.53 1.05 -5.84
C GLY A 514 14.15 0.05 -6.83
N ASN A 515 15.21 -0.63 -6.39
CA ASN A 515 15.82 -1.75 -7.12
C ASN A 515 14.95 -3.00 -7.04
N PRO A 516 14.88 -3.81 -8.11
CA PRO A 516 14.10 -5.03 -8.11
C PRO A 516 14.76 -6.11 -7.26
N LEU A 517 13.94 -6.94 -6.61
CA LEU A 517 14.40 -8.16 -5.92
C LEU A 517 14.99 -9.20 -6.90
N THR A 518 14.59 -9.11 -8.18
CA THR A 518 14.95 -10.06 -9.23
C THR A 518 15.41 -9.38 -10.50
N GLU A 519 16.39 -9.94 -11.17
CA GLU A 519 16.84 -9.51 -12.50
C GLU A 519 16.88 -10.72 -13.44
N GLY A 520 16.28 -10.60 -14.63
CA GLY A 520 16.22 -11.72 -15.59
C GLY A 520 15.54 -12.99 -15.07
N GLY A 521 14.62 -12.86 -14.10
CA GLY A 521 13.95 -13.98 -13.44
C GLY A 521 14.83 -14.72 -12.41
N GLN A 522 15.95 -14.14 -11.98
CA GLN A 522 16.78 -14.65 -10.88
C GLN A 522 16.76 -13.70 -9.69
N ILE A 523 16.69 -14.23 -8.47
CA ILE A 523 16.84 -13.43 -7.25
C ILE A 523 18.29 -12.93 -7.18
N THR A 524 18.46 -11.61 -7.16
CA THR A 524 19.78 -10.98 -7.03
C THR A 524 20.04 -10.53 -5.59
N ARG A 525 19.03 -9.92 -4.96
CA ARG A 525 19.09 -9.39 -3.59
C ARG A 525 19.10 -10.51 -2.55
N LEU A 526 19.99 -10.38 -1.56
CA LEU A 526 20.20 -11.34 -0.46
C LEU A 526 20.38 -12.79 -0.94
N SER A 527 20.88 -12.98 -2.16
CA SER A 527 20.98 -14.29 -2.82
C SER A 527 21.80 -15.31 -2.01
N ALA A 528 22.74 -14.85 -1.17
CA ALA A 528 23.48 -15.72 -0.25
C ALA A 528 22.57 -16.48 0.75
N LEU A 529 21.44 -15.90 1.15
CA LEU A 529 20.45 -16.56 2.02
C LEU A 529 19.65 -17.62 1.27
N SER A 530 19.50 -17.52 -0.06
CA SER A 530 18.78 -18.53 -0.85
C SER A 530 19.44 -19.91 -0.81
N THR A 531 20.74 -19.97 -0.49
CA THR A 531 21.46 -21.24 -0.29
C THR A 531 21.23 -21.84 1.10
N GLN A 532 20.66 -21.07 2.02
CA GLN A 532 20.31 -21.47 3.38
C GLN A 532 18.88 -22.04 3.41
N GLY A 533 18.54 -22.74 4.50
CA GLY A 533 17.24 -23.36 4.68
C GLY A 533 16.98 -24.63 3.86
N PRO A 534 15.88 -25.33 4.16
CA PRO A 534 15.50 -26.56 3.49
C PRO A 534 15.13 -26.34 2.02
N ALA A 535 15.07 -27.42 1.25
CA ALA A 535 14.47 -27.39 -0.08
C ALA A 535 12.97 -27.03 0.02
N LEU A 536 12.45 -26.38 -1.03
CA LEU A 536 11.02 -26.11 -1.15
C LEU A 536 10.28 -27.44 -1.41
N ASP A 537 9.35 -27.79 -0.52
CA ASP A 537 8.52 -28.98 -0.59
C ASP A 537 7.04 -28.61 -0.38
N ASN A 538 6.30 -28.61 -1.48
CA ASN A 538 4.88 -28.28 -1.47
C ASN A 538 4.05 -29.31 -0.66
N ASN A 539 4.50 -30.56 -0.52
CA ASN A 539 3.79 -31.60 0.25
C ASN A 539 3.90 -31.40 1.76
N LYS A 540 4.93 -30.70 2.23
CA LYS A 540 5.17 -30.48 3.64
C LYS A 540 4.27 -29.36 4.17
N LEU A 541 3.09 -29.67 4.71
CA LEU A 541 2.05 -28.68 5.05
C LEU A 541 2.51 -27.61 6.06
N ASP A 542 3.40 -27.95 6.99
CA ASP A 542 4.00 -27.03 7.97
C ASP A 542 5.07 -26.11 7.36
N GLN A 543 5.52 -26.37 6.12
CA GLN A 543 6.47 -25.51 5.42
C GLN A 543 5.72 -24.39 4.67
N ILE A 544 5.63 -23.23 5.31
CA ILE A 544 5.02 -22.01 4.75
C ILE A 544 6.12 -21.07 4.28
N ALA A 545 6.42 -21.14 2.98
CA ALA A 545 7.49 -20.36 2.37
C ALA A 545 7.09 -18.92 2.08
N ALA A 546 5.84 -18.69 1.69
CA ALA A 546 5.27 -17.38 1.39
C ALA A 546 3.76 -17.44 1.59
N LEU A 547 3.15 -16.26 1.71
CA LEU A 547 1.71 -16.09 1.94
C LEU A 547 0.99 -15.54 0.71
N PRO A 548 -0.35 -15.68 0.64
CA PRO A 548 -1.17 -15.03 -0.39
C PRO A 548 -1.20 -13.51 -0.23
N LEU A 549 -1.52 -12.82 -1.32
CA LEU A 549 -1.66 -11.36 -1.33
C LEU A 549 -2.93 -10.90 -0.61
N GLY A 550 -2.85 -9.75 0.07
CA GLY A 550 -3.98 -9.07 0.69
C GLY A 550 -4.41 -9.59 2.07
N GLY A 551 -3.60 -10.44 2.69
CA GLY A 551 -3.93 -11.11 3.96
C GLY A 551 -3.51 -10.39 5.23
N ARG A 552 -2.58 -9.42 5.18
CA ARG A 552 -1.95 -8.85 6.39
C ARG A 552 -2.18 -7.37 6.58
N VAL A 553 -2.17 -6.59 5.51
CA VAL A 553 -2.34 -5.13 5.60
C VAL A 553 -3.60 -4.71 4.86
N LYS A 554 -4.51 -4.04 5.57
CA LYS A 554 -5.65 -3.35 4.96
C LYS A 554 -5.34 -1.87 4.84
N ILE A 555 -5.91 -1.26 3.82
CA ILE A 555 -5.90 0.19 3.61
C ILE A 555 -7.29 0.66 3.97
N ASN A 556 -7.42 1.77 4.70
CA ASN A 556 -8.67 2.49 4.82
C ASN A 556 -8.88 3.29 3.52
N PRO A 557 -9.88 2.97 2.68
CA PRO A 557 -10.10 3.66 1.41
C PRO A 557 -10.30 5.17 1.51
N TRP A 558 -10.74 5.68 2.67
CA TRP A 558 -11.10 7.08 2.81
C TRP A 558 -9.88 7.96 3.10
N ASP A 559 -9.10 7.59 4.13
CA ASP A 559 -7.96 8.37 4.65
C ASP A 559 -6.59 7.69 4.45
N ASP A 560 -6.56 6.59 3.70
CA ASP A 560 -5.36 5.87 3.25
C ASP A 560 -4.50 5.24 4.34
N LYS A 561 -4.99 5.21 5.58
CA LYS A 561 -4.27 4.57 6.70
C LYS A 561 -4.08 3.08 6.45
N ALA A 562 -2.84 2.62 6.63
CA ALA A 562 -2.50 1.21 6.64
C ALA A 562 -2.71 0.63 8.05
N GLU A 563 -3.40 -0.51 8.13
CA GLU A 563 -3.67 -1.21 9.39
C GLU A 563 -3.40 -2.71 9.24
N MET A 564 -2.88 -3.32 10.31
CA MET A 564 -2.74 -4.79 10.36
C MET A 564 -4.11 -5.47 10.46
N VAL A 565 -4.30 -6.49 9.64
CA VAL A 565 -5.46 -7.37 9.69
C VAL A 565 -5.26 -8.37 10.82
N LYS A 566 -6.24 -8.44 11.72
CA LYS A 566 -6.30 -9.45 12.78
C LYS A 566 -7.16 -10.61 12.30
N THR A 567 -6.54 -11.64 11.71
CA THR A 567 -7.21 -12.90 11.35
C THR A 567 -6.77 -14.03 12.25
N ALA A 568 -7.71 -14.92 12.58
CA ALA A 568 -7.37 -16.18 13.23
C ALA A 568 -6.71 -17.10 12.20
N PRO A 569 -5.60 -17.77 12.54
CA PRO A 569 -4.98 -18.73 11.64
C PRO A 569 -5.95 -19.88 11.35
N VAL A 570 -6.07 -20.25 10.08
CA VAL A 570 -6.86 -21.40 9.62
C VAL A 570 -5.91 -22.55 9.33
N ALA A 571 -6.30 -23.77 9.69
CA ALA A 571 -5.48 -24.94 9.43
C ALA A 571 -5.32 -25.19 7.93
N ILE A 572 -4.08 -25.36 7.49
CA ILE A 572 -3.73 -25.76 6.12
C ILE A 572 -3.92 -27.27 6.02
N THR A 573 -4.88 -27.68 5.18
CA THR A 573 -5.28 -29.09 5.02
C THR A 573 -4.72 -29.72 3.76
N SER A 574 -4.24 -28.88 2.82
CA SER A 574 -3.65 -29.32 1.56
C SER A 574 -2.53 -28.38 1.10
N ALA A 575 -1.67 -28.84 0.19
CA ALA A 575 -0.64 -28.01 -0.43
C ALA A 575 -1.23 -26.79 -1.17
N ARG A 576 -2.44 -26.94 -1.72
CA ARG A 576 -3.18 -25.89 -2.42
C ARG A 576 -3.60 -24.75 -1.50
N ASP A 577 -3.82 -25.02 -0.20
CA ASP A 577 -4.27 -24.00 0.75
C ASP A 577 -3.16 -22.96 1.05
N LYS A 578 -1.89 -23.24 0.69
CA LYS A 578 -0.76 -22.35 0.95
C LYS A 578 -0.76 -21.09 0.07
N MET A 579 -1.19 -21.21 -1.19
CA MET A 579 -1.41 -20.10 -2.13
C MET A 579 -0.27 -19.04 -2.15
N PRO A 580 1.02 -19.43 -2.28
CA PRO A 580 2.12 -18.49 -2.18
C PRO A 580 2.07 -17.45 -3.31
N PHE A 581 2.05 -16.16 -2.94
CA PHE A 581 1.94 -15.02 -3.85
C PHE A 581 0.64 -14.97 -4.67
N GLU A 582 -0.37 -15.76 -4.32
CA GLU A 582 -1.61 -15.81 -5.11
C GLU A 582 -2.63 -14.77 -4.66
N VAL A 583 -3.44 -14.34 -5.63
CA VAL A 583 -4.63 -13.53 -5.40
C VAL A 583 -5.75 -14.36 -4.78
N THR A 584 -6.40 -13.79 -3.75
CA THR A 584 -7.52 -14.43 -3.03
C THR A 584 -8.81 -13.56 -3.06
N PRO A 585 -10.00 -14.14 -2.85
CA PRO A 585 -11.23 -13.37 -2.73
C PRO A 585 -11.26 -12.43 -1.50
N PHE A 586 -12.03 -11.36 -1.60
CA PHE A 586 -12.28 -10.44 -0.48
C PHE A 586 -13.52 -10.84 0.31
N PHE A 587 -13.39 -10.89 1.63
CA PHE A 587 -14.50 -11.07 2.57
C PHE A 587 -14.31 -10.17 3.81
N PRO A 588 -14.35 -8.83 3.65
CA PRO A 588 -14.18 -7.93 4.78
C PRO A 588 -15.30 -8.11 5.81
N ARG A 589 -14.93 -8.09 7.10
CA ARG A 589 -15.91 -8.02 8.20
C ARG A 589 -16.51 -6.61 8.24
N LEU A 590 -17.70 -6.43 7.66
CA LEU A 590 -18.34 -5.12 7.64
C LEU A 590 -18.76 -4.67 9.04
N THR A 591 -18.49 -3.40 9.32
CA THR A 591 -18.88 -2.67 10.54
C THR A 591 -19.47 -1.33 10.12
N ARG A 592 -20.20 -0.67 11.02
CA ARG A 592 -20.80 0.63 10.73
C ARG A 592 -19.86 1.75 11.14
N TYR A 593 -19.99 2.89 10.49
CA TYR A 593 -19.28 4.09 10.86
C TYR A 593 -19.60 4.46 12.32
N GLY A 594 -18.58 4.83 13.08
CA GLY A 594 -18.73 5.24 14.48
C GLY A 594 -18.88 4.08 15.49
N THR A 595 -18.90 2.82 15.04
CA THR A 595 -18.80 1.68 15.97
C THR A 595 -17.34 1.38 16.26
N THR A 596 -16.86 1.70 17.46
CA THR A 596 -15.59 1.17 17.97
C THR A 596 -15.72 -0.34 18.13
N ALA A 597 -14.83 -1.10 17.48
CA ALA A 597 -14.77 -2.54 17.65
C ALA A 597 -14.59 -2.87 19.15
N PRO A 598 -15.32 -3.86 19.70
CA PRO A 598 -15.05 -4.33 21.05
C PRO A 598 -13.59 -4.79 21.13
N ALA A 599 -12.86 -4.35 22.15
CA ALA A 599 -11.54 -4.90 22.45
C ALA A 599 -11.68 -6.42 22.60
N ALA A 600 -11.00 -7.18 21.75
CA ALA A 600 -10.99 -8.63 21.84
C ALA A 600 -10.48 -9.02 23.23
N ALA A 601 -11.26 -9.80 23.98
CA ALA A 601 -10.82 -10.36 25.24
C ALA A 601 -9.55 -11.20 24.99
N PRO A 602 -8.53 -11.12 25.87
CA PRO A 602 -7.34 -11.93 25.72
C PRO A 602 -7.72 -13.41 25.71
N THR A 603 -7.36 -14.10 24.62
CA THR A 603 -7.47 -15.55 24.51
C THR A 603 -6.57 -16.19 25.57
N THR A 604 -7.16 -16.74 26.62
CA THR A 604 -6.46 -17.60 27.57
C THR A 604 -5.99 -18.84 26.84
N THR A 605 -4.67 -18.99 26.72
CA THR A 605 -4.00 -20.18 26.23
C THR A 605 -4.43 -21.37 27.07
N ALA A 606 -5.17 -22.31 26.48
CA ALA A 606 -5.43 -23.60 27.09
C ALA A 606 -4.11 -24.40 27.09
N THR A 607 -3.40 -24.37 28.21
CA THR A 607 -2.34 -25.33 28.50
C THR A 607 -2.95 -26.72 28.60
N ASN A 608 -2.72 -27.55 27.58
CA ASN A 608 -2.89 -29.00 27.70
C ASN A 608 -1.83 -29.52 28.68
N SER A 609 -2.19 -29.57 29.97
CA SER A 609 -1.46 -30.37 30.95
C SER A 609 -1.79 -31.84 30.70
N ASN A 610 -0.81 -32.52 30.11
CA ASN A 610 -0.75 -33.96 30.04
C ASN A 610 -0.64 -34.50 31.49
N ALA A 611 -1.72 -35.09 32.00
CA ALA A 611 -1.72 -35.84 33.26
C ALA A 611 -2.00 -37.30 32.92
N GLY A 612 -1.05 -38.16 33.26
CA GLY A 612 -1.06 -39.57 32.91
C GLY A 612 -2.14 -40.39 33.62
N ASN A 613 -2.56 -41.44 32.93
CA ASN A 613 -2.49 -42.82 33.40
C ASN A 613 -2.45 -43.76 32.21
#